data_AF-H2YXW7-F1
#
_entry.id   AF-H2YXW7-F1
#
_cell.length_a   1.000
_cell.length_b   1.000
_cell.length_c   1.000
_cell.angle_alpha   90.00
_cell.angle_beta   90.00
_cell.angle_gamma   90.00
#
_symmetry.space_group_name_H-M   'P 1'
#
loop_
_entity.id
_entity.type
_entity.pdbx_description
1 polymer ?
#
loop_
_entity_poly.entity_id
_entity_poly.type
_entity_poly.pdbx_seq_one_letter_code
_entity_poly.pdbx_strand_id
1 'polypeptide(L)' 'MRYFKKLQKHGLKVDTYGRCFGLRNPLERGEISFFRFVGKYKFYLAFENSYHCRDYITEKFNQHGLYSG' A
#
# COMPACT_ATOMS: atom_id res chain seq x y z
N MET A 1 6.31 1.13 10.14
CA MET A 1 7.49 1.41 9.29
C MET A 1 8.69 0.45 9.43
N ARG A 2 8.92 -0.23 10.56
CA ARG A 2 10.14 -1.07 10.74
C ARG A 2 10.30 -2.18 9.69
N TYR A 3 9.23 -2.89 9.36
CA TYR A 3 9.26 -3.98 8.38
C TYR A 3 9.56 -3.47 6.97
N PHE A 4 8.87 -2.42 6.53
CA PHE A 4 9.16 -1.70 5.28
C PHE A 4 10.64 -1.31 5.15
N LYS A 5 11.24 -0.71 6.19
CA LYS A 5 12.67 -0.33 6.18
C LYS A 5 13.59 -1.55 6.03
N LYS A 6 13.23 -2.70 6.61
CA LYS A 6 13.99 -3.95 6.42
C LYS A 6 13.91 -4.44 4.98
N LEU A 7 12.72 -4.42 4.37
CA LEU A 7 12.55 -4.80 2.96
C LEU A 7 13.44 -3.97 2.04
N GLN A 8 13.43 -2.64 2.22
CA GLN A 8 14.32 -1.75 1.46
C GLN A 8 15.80 -2.05 1.70
N LYS A 9 16.21 -2.28 2.97
CA LYS A 9 17.60 -2.62 3.31
C LYS A 9 18.08 -3.89 2.58
N HIS A 10 17.19 -4.85 2.36
CA HIS A 10 17.51 -6.08 1.64
C HIS A 10 17.39 -5.96 0.11
N GLY A 11 17.28 -4.74 -0.42
CA GLY A 11 17.33 -4.47 -1.86
C GLY A 11 15.97 -4.48 -2.57
N LEU A 12 14.86 -4.64 -1.85
CA LEU A 12 13.54 -4.49 -2.45
C LEU A 12 13.30 -3.01 -2.80
N LYS A 13 13.17 -2.72 -4.10
CA LYS A 13 12.71 -1.41 -4.55
C LYS A 13 11.22 -1.27 -4.24
N VAL A 14 10.87 -0.24 -3.47
CA VAL A 14 9.49 0.04 -3.09
C VAL A 14 9.19 1.50 -3.40
N ASP A 15 8.25 1.73 -4.29
CA ASP A 15 7.73 3.07 -4.55
C ASP A 15 6.73 3.42 -3.46
N THR A 16 6.92 4.58 -2.83
CA THR A 16 6.11 5.02 -1.69
C THR A 16 5.30 6.24 -2.03
N TYR A 17 4.03 6.25 -1.64
CA TYR A 17 3.13 7.38 -1.86
C TYR A 17 2.43 7.76 -0.55
N GLY A 18 2.03 9.02 -0.46
CA GLY A 18 1.28 9.56 0.68
C GLY A 18 2.14 10.27 1.70
N ARG A 19 1.46 10.92 2.64
CA ARG A 19 2.03 11.91 3.57
C ARG A 19 3.19 11.38 4.41
N CYS A 20 3.17 10.10 4.77
CA CYS A 20 4.24 9.47 5.55
C CYS A 20 5.60 9.45 4.83
N PHE A 21 5.63 9.69 3.51
CA PHE A 21 6.81 9.62 2.66
C PHE A 21 7.07 10.94 1.92
N GLY A 22 6.42 12.04 2.31
CA GLY A 22 6.62 13.36 1.70
C GLY A 22 6.02 13.55 0.31
N LEU A 23 5.36 12.52 -0.24
CA LEU A 23 4.72 12.58 -1.56
C LEU A 23 3.21 12.74 -1.42
N ARG A 24 2.59 13.65 -2.19
CA ARG A 24 1.13 13.65 -2.34
C ARG A 24 0.74 12.40 -3.11
N ASN A 25 -0.33 11.72 -2.67
CA ASN A 25 -0.90 10.64 -3.48
C ASN A 25 -1.42 11.29 -4.78
N PRO A 26 -0.94 10.89 -5.95
CA PRO A 26 -1.37 11.51 -7.21
C PRO A 26 -2.84 11.22 -7.54
N LEU A 27 -3.47 10.25 -6.86
CA LEU A 27 -4.80 9.74 -7.21
C LEU A 27 -5.74 9.69 -6.01
N GLU A 28 -7.02 9.92 -6.26
CA GLU A 28 -8.08 9.70 -5.29
C GLU A 28 -8.27 8.20 -5.04
N ARG A 29 -8.38 7.80 -3.77
CA ARG A 29 -8.54 6.38 -3.40
C ARG A 29 -9.96 5.91 -3.70
N GLY A 30 -10.09 4.66 -4.15
CA GLY A 30 -11.38 4.05 -4.48
C GLY A 30 -11.85 4.28 -5.92
N GLU A 31 -11.14 5.11 -6.69
CA GLU A 31 -11.44 5.39 -8.10
C GLU A 31 -10.78 4.38 -9.05
N ILE A 32 -11.34 4.21 -10.25
CA ILE A 32 -10.81 3.31 -11.28
C ILE A 32 -9.36 3.66 -11.64
N SER A 33 -9.03 4.96 -11.64
CA SER A 33 -7.68 5.45 -11.91
C SER A 33 -6.66 4.95 -10.88
N PHE A 34 -7.07 4.85 -9.61
CA PHE A 34 -6.25 4.33 -8.52
C PHE A 34 -5.99 2.83 -8.70
N PHE A 35 -7.02 2.03 -8.99
CA PHE A 35 -6.84 0.58 -9.20
C PHE A 35 -5.92 0.29 -10.39
N ARG A 36 -6.10 1.01 -11.51
CA ARG A 36 -5.21 0.92 -12.67
C ARG A 36 -3.77 1.32 -12.37
N PHE A 37 -3.57 2.26 -11.45
CA PHE A 37 -2.24 2.67 -11.04
C PHE A 37 -1.57 1.63 -10.16
N VAL A 38 -2.27 1.12 -9.15
CA VAL A 38 -1.75 0.06 -8.26
C VAL A 38 -1.48 -1.22 -9.04
N GLY A 39 -2.33 -1.59 -9.99
CA GLY A 39 -2.16 -2.78 -10.85
C GLY A 39 -0.92 -2.77 -11.75
N LYS A 40 -0.16 -1.66 -11.81
CA LYS A 40 1.16 -1.63 -12.47
C LYS A 40 2.24 -2.36 -11.65
N TYR A 41 1.98 -2.61 -10.38
CA TYR A 41 2.93 -3.21 -9.43
C TYR A 41 2.61 -4.68 -9.19
N LYS A 42 3.66 -5.49 -9.01
CA LYS A 42 3.50 -6.92 -8.65
C LYS A 42 3.06 -7.14 -7.21
N PHE A 43 3.27 -6.17 -6.33
CA PHE A 43 2.98 -6.27 -4.90
C PHE A 43 2.43 -4.96 -4.37
N TYR A 44 1.43 -5.05 -3.49
CA TYR A 44 0.88 -3.94 -2.73
C TYR A 44 1.02 -4.22 -1.22
N LEU A 45 1.68 -3.31 -0.48
CA LEU A 45 1.90 -3.47 0.97
C LEU A 45 0.71 -2.94 1.77
N ALA A 46 -0.28 -3.80 2.03
CA ALA A 46 -1.51 -3.47 2.77
C ALA A 46 -1.35 -3.56 4.30
N PHE A 47 -0.40 -2.83 4.91
CA PHE A 47 -0.25 -2.82 6.37
C PHE A 47 -1.36 -2.02 7.05
N GLU A 48 -1.90 -2.58 8.12
CA GLU A 48 -2.80 -1.86 9.02
C GLU A 48 -2.06 -1.01 10.04
N ASN A 49 -2.76 0.00 10.57
CA ASN A 49 -2.17 0.99 11.47
C ASN A 49 -1.93 0.45 12.89
N SER A 50 -2.68 -0.57 13.30
CA SER A 50 -2.64 -1.15 14.65
C SER A 50 -2.12 -2.58 14.60
N TYR A 51 -1.28 -2.92 15.58
CA TYR A 51 -0.69 -4.26 15.70
C TYR A 51 -1.50 -5.11 16.68
N HIS A 52 -1.54 -6.42 16.45
CA HIS A 52 -2.27 -7.40 17.28
C HIS A 52 -3.79 -7.16 17.42
N CYS A 53 -4.41 -6.46 16.47
CA CYS A 53 -5.87 -6.40 16.39
C CYS A 53 -6.39 -7.61 15.59
N ARG A 54 -7.10 -8.51 16.27
CA ARG A 54 -7.74 -9.66 15.63
C ARG A 54 -8.80 -9.16 14.63
N ASP A 55 -8.84 -9.80 13.46
CA ASP A 55 -9.81 -9.53 12.38
C ASP A 55 -9.80 -8.09 11.83
N TYR A 56 -8.75 -7.31 12.10
CA TYR A 56 -8.62 -5.95 11.58
C TYR A 56 -8.10 -5.97 10.13
N ILE A 57 -9.01 -6.18 9.18
CA ILE A 57 -8.74 -6.12 7.74
C ILE A 57 -9.58 -4.99 7.15
N THR A 58 -8.94 -4.05 6.44
CA THR A 58 -9.63 -2.87 5.90
C THR A 58 -9.63 -2.84 4.37
N GLU A 59 -10.04 -1.70 3.80
CA GLU A 59 -10.02 -1.43 2.35
C GLU A 59 -8.62 -1.58 1.73
N LYS A 60 -7.55 -1.45 2.53
CA LYS A 60 -6.16 -1.58 2.05
C LYS A 60 -5.92 -2.95 1.41
N PHE A 61 -6.32 -4.03 2.08
CA PHE A 61 -6.18 -5.36 1.51
C PHE A 61 -7.28 -5.62 0.48
N ASN A 62 -8.54 -5.39 0.87
CA ASN A 62 -9.70 -5.80 0.08
C ASN A 62 -9.86 -4.97 -1.21
N GLN A 63 -10.05 -3.66 -1.10
CA GLN A 63 -10.36 -2.83 -2.26
C GLN A 63 -9.08 -2.43 -3.00
N HIS A 64 -8.09 -1.88 -2.30
CA HIS A 64 -6.89 -1.38 -2.96
C HIS A 64 -5.97 -2.49 -3.46
N GLY A 65 -5.85 -3.58 -2.71
CA GLY A 65 -5.08 -4.75 -3.12
C GLY A 65 -5.82 -5.57 -4.17
N LEU A 66 -6.89 -6.28 -3.77
CA LEU A 66 -7.52 -7.30 -4.62
C LEU A 66 -8.19 -6.73 -5.89
N TYR A 67 -8.77 -5.53 -5.86
CA TYR A 67 -9.43 -4.98 -7.05
C TYR A 67 -8.44 -4.42 -8.08
N SER A 68 -7.16 -4.28 -7.69
CA SER A 68 -6.12 -3.76 -8.59
C SER A 68 -5.46 -4.84 -9.46
N GLY A 69 -5.85 -6.11 -9.28
CA GLY A 69 -5.28 -7.25 -10.02
C GLY A 69 -3.92 -7.69 -9.50
#